data_AF-A0A7Y7IWT6-F1
#
_entry.id   AF-A0A7Y7IWT6-F1
#
_cell.length_a   1.000
_cell.length_b   1.000
_cell.length_c   1.000
_cell.angle_alpha   90.00
_cell.angle_beta   90.00
_cell.angle_gamma   90.00
#
_symmetry.space_group_name_H-M   'P 1'
#
loop_
_entity.id
_entity.type
_entity.pdbx_description
1 polymer ?
#
loop_
_entity_poly.entity_id
_entity_poly.type
_entity_poly.pdbx_seq_one_letter_code
_entity_poly.pdbx_strand_id
1 'polypeptide(L)'
;RRAALFGDGGDVAGLCRAGVAALRIMEDHMARRRLDGATWFVGDAPGIVDVMLFPSFALSRDWVSHDRGAGHEFHPALRRWARAVRGLPGFVTMPGIPDYN
;
A
#
# COMPACT_ATOMS: atom_id res chain seq x y z
N ARG A 1 -25.93 2.82 -14.15
CA ARG A 1 -25.12 3.30 -13.01
C ARG A 1 -25.63 2.54 -11.77
N ARG A 2 -24.93 1.49 -11.34
CA ARG A 2 -25.43 0.56 -10.30
C ARG A 2 -25.16 1.18 -8.92
N ALA A 3 -26.23 1.31 -8.13
CA ALA A 3 -26.20 1.80 -6.76
C ALA A 3 -25.37 0.85 -5.86
N ALA A 4 -24.65 1.43 -4.89
CA ALA A 4 -23.86 0.70 -3.90
C ALA A 4 -24.78 -0.22 -3.07
N LEU A 5 -24.28 -1.42 -2.76
CA LEU A 5 -25.00 -2.46 -2.01
C LEU A 5 -25.19 -2.13 -0.52
N PHE A 6 -24.51 -1.09 -0.02
CA PHE A 6 -24.66 -0.60 1.34
C PHE A 6 -25.22 0.82 1.25
N GLY A 7 -26.46 0.97 1.72
CA GLY A 7 -27.17 2.24 1.77
C GLY A 7 -26.44 3.17 2.73
N ASP A 8 -25.61 4.03 2.16
CA ASP A 8 -25.42 5.45 2.45
C ASP A 8 -24.27 5.90 1.55
N GLY A 9 -24.39 7.07 0.93
CA GLY A 9 -23.30 7.66 0.16
C GLY A 9 -22.16 8.03 1.11
N GLY A 10 -21.29 7.08 1.44
CA GLY A 10 -20.17 7.29 2.35
C GLY A 10 -19.27 8.44 1.88
N ASP A 11 -18.63 9.15 2.82
CA ASP A 11 -17.66 10.20 2.51
C ASP A 11 -16.40 9.59 1.88
N VAL A 12 -16.49 9.24 0.59
CA VAL A 12 -15.40 8.68 -0.21
C VAL A 12 -14.21 9.63 -0.19
N ALA A 13 -14.44 10.95 -0.23
CA ALA A 13 -13.38 11.93 -0.18
C ALA A 13 -12.64 11.91 1.17
N GLY A 14 -13.37 11.75 2.27
CA GLY A 14 -12.82 11.57 3.62
C GLY A 14 -12.04 10.27 3.76
N LEU A 15 -12.57 9.16 3.26
CA LEU A 15 -11.88 7.87 3.25
C LEU A 15 -10.59 7.94 2.43
N CYS A 16 -10.60 8.56 1.25
CA CYS A 16 -9.39 8.78 0.45
C CYS A 16 -8.36 9.64 1.21
N ARG A 17 -8.80 10.72 1.88
CA ARG A 17 -7.87 11.54 2.70
C ARG A 17 -7.24 10.74 3.84
N ALA A 18 -8.05 9.93 4.54
CA ALA A 18 -7.57 9.06 5.61
C ALA A 18 -6.59 7.99 5.09
N GLY A 19 -6.89 7.39 3.93
CA GLY A 19 -6.01 6.44 3.26
C GLY A 19 -4.66 7.06 2.91
N VAL A 20 -4.63 8.27 2.33
CA VAL A 20 -3.38 8.99 2.04
C VAL A 20 -2.58 9.25 3.31
N ALA A 21 -3.24 9.65 4.41
CA ALA A 21 -2.57 9.86 5.69
C ALA A 21 -1.97 8.54 6.23
N ALA A 22 -2.69 7.42 6.12
CA ALA A 22 -2.20 6.11 6.52
C ALA A 22 -0.96 5.68 5.71
N LEU A 23 -0.93 5.92 4.39
CA LEU A 23 0.23 5.63 3.54
C LEU A 23 1.47 6.43 3.95
N ARG A 24 1.31 7.67 4.41
CA ARG A 24 2.42 8.48 4.93
C ARG A 24 2.98 7.90 6.23
N ILE A 25 2.11 7.47 7.14
CA ILE A 25 2.54 6.80 8.38
C ILE A 25 3.31 5.50 8.06
N MET A 26 2.80 4.72 7.11
CA MET A 26 3.45 3.49 6.64
C MET A 26 4.83 3.78 6.00
N GLU A 27 4.93 4.82 5.18
CA GLU A 27 6.19 5.24 4.56
C GLU A 27 7.22 5.69 5.60
N ASP A 28 6.82 6.54 6.55
CA ASP A 28 7.70 7.01 7.62
C ASP A 28 8.21 5.84 8.49
N HIS A 29 7.33 4.89 8.80
CA HIS A 29 7.70 3.66 9.52
C HIS A 29 8.74 2.85 8.74
N MET A 30 8.48 2.59 7.46
CA MET A 30 9.41 1.80 6.63
C MET A 30 10.72 2.52 6.35
N ALA A 31 10.71 3.86 6.27
CA ALA A 31 11.92 4.65 6.15
C ALA A 31 12.81 4.48 7.40
N ARG A 32 12.23 4.56 8.60
CA ARG A 32 12.97 4.32 9.86
C ARG A 32 13.52 2.90 9.95
N ARG A 33 12.66 1.90 9.70
CA ARG A 33 13.05 0.49 9.64
C ARG A 33 14.24 0.28 8.71
N ARG A 34 14.28 1.00 7.58
CA ARG A 34 15.36 0.87 6.62
C ARG A 34 16.68 1.49 7.08
N LEU A 35 16.63 2.59 7.84
CA LEU A 35 17.82 3.15 8.48
C LEU A 35 18.45 2.14 9.45
N ASP A 36 17.60 1.34 10.10
CA ASP A 36 18.02 0.23 10.98
C ASP A 36 18.40 -1.05 10.20
N GLY A 37 18.48 -0.99 8.87
CA GLY A 37 18.87 -2.11 8.00
C GLY A 37 17.77 -3.13 7.73
N ALA A 38 16.57 -2.95 8.28
CA ALA A 38 15.49 -3.91 8.14
C ALA A 38 14.76 -3.84 6.79
N THR A 39 14.00 -4.89 6.49
CA THR A 39 13.26 -5.07 5.22
C THR A 39 11.74 -5.15 5.42
N TRP A 40 11.29 -5.79 6.49
CA TRP A 40 9.87 -6.09 6.75
C TRP A 40 9.25 -5.09 7.71
N PHE A 41 7.91 -5.00 7.73
CA PHE A 41 7.21 -4.11 8.64
C PHE A 41 7.59 -4.35 10.11
N VAL A 42 7.77 -5.61 10.50
CA VAL A 42 8.12 -6.02 11.86
C VAL A 42 9.10 -7.20 11.79
N GLY A 43 10.12 -7.21 12.66
CA GLY A 43 11.09 -8.31 12.75
C GLY A 43 11.99 -8.49 11.52
N ASP A 44 12.70 -9.61 11.44
CA ASP A 44 13.73 -9.84 10.41
C ASP A 44 13.26 -10.76 9.27
N ALA A 45 12.03 -11.25 9.34
CA ALA A 45 11.40 -12.14 8.38
C ALA A 45 10.01 -11.61 7.96
N PRO A 46 9.51 -11.96 6.76
CA PRO A 46 8.17 -11.55 6.34
C PRO A 46 7.11 -12.15 7.28
N GLY A 47 6.08 -11.39 7.61
CA GLY A 47 5.03 -11.80 8.53
C GLY A 47 3.63 -11.47 8.06
N ILE A 48 2.65 -11.79 8.91
CA ILE A 48 1.23 -11.53 8.64
C ILE A 48 0.94 -10.04 8.36
N VAL A 49 1.70 -9.13 8.97
CA VAL A 49 1.57 -7.69 8.76
C VAL A 49 1.89 -7.33 7.31
N ASP A 50 2.92 -7.92 6.71
CA ASP A 50 3.29 -7.63 5.33
C ASP A 50 2.20 -8.10 4.35
N VAL A 51 1.60 -9.27 4.63
CA VAL A 51 0.48 -9.82 3.84
C VAL A 51 -0.76 -8.94 3.95
N MET A 52 -1.09 -8.43 5.14
CA MET A 52 -2.26 -7.58 5.36
C MET A 52 -2.10 -6.18 4.74
N LEU A 53 -0.92 -5.58 4.84
CA LEU A 53 -0.70 -4.20 4.38
C LEU A 53 -0.41 -4.10 2.89
N PHE A 54 0.10 -5.16 2.26
CA PHE A 54 0.48 -5.13 0.86
C PHE A 54 -0.68 -4.76 -0.08
N PRO A 55 -1.88 -5.36 0.01
CA PRO A 55 -3.01 -4.99 -0.85
C PRO A 55 -3.40 -3.52 -0.71
N SER A 56 -3.42 -2.99 0.51
CA SER A 56 -3.77 -1.60 0.80
C SER A 56 -2.83 -0.61 0.09
N PHE A 57 -1.53 -0.91 0.04
CA PHE A 57 -0.57 -0.11 -0.73
C PHE A 57 -0.67 -0.39 -2.24
N ALA A 58 -0.73 -1.64 -2.65
CA ALA A 58 -0.66 -2.02 -4.06
C ALA A 58 -1.86 -1.49 -4.89
N LEU A 59 -3.04 -1.45 -4.29
CA LEU A 59 -4.29 -0.94 -4.87
C LEU A 59 -4.52 0.56 -4.61
N SER A 60 -3.58 1.25 -3.93
CA SER A 60 -3.79 2.67 -3.61
C SER A 60 -3.96 3.56 -4.84
N ARG A 61 -3.37 3.16 -5.97
CA ARG A 61 -3.48 3.87 -7.25
C ARG A 61 -4.92 3.97 -7.77
N ASP A 62 -5.82 3.08 -7.34
CA ASP A 62 -7.20 3.07 -7.83
C ASP A 62 -8.07 4.18 -7.21
N TRP A 63 -7.66 4.70 -6.05
CA TRP A 63 -8.43 5.71 -5.29
C TRP A 63 -7.62 6.96 -4.95
N VAL A 64 -6.31 6.95 -5.19
CA VAL A 64 -5.45 8.13 -5.06
C VAL A 64 -5.48 8.96 -6.35
N SER A 65 -5.85 10.22 -6.22
CA SER A 65 -5.74 11.22 -7.29
C SER A 65 -4.28 11.60 -7.56
N HIS A 66 -3.86 11.64 -8.83
CA HIS A 66 -2.53 12.08 -9.26
C HIS A 66 -2.14 13.47 -8.72
N ASP A 67 -3.11 14.38 -8.56
CA ASP A 67 -2.85 15.74 -8.07
C ASP A 67 -2.55 15.84 -6.55
N ARG A 68 -2.61 14.74 -5.79
CA ARG A 68 -2.56 14.78 -4.31
C ARG A 68 -1.29 14.24 -3.65
N GLY A 69 -0.19 14.07 -4.39
CA GLY A 69 1.11 13.73 -3.78
C GLY A 69 1.10 12.39 -3.04
N ALA A 70 0.34 11.42 -3.54
CA ALA A 70 0.09 10.13 -2.88
C ALA A 70 0.26 8.92 -3.82
N GLY A 71 0.68 9.16 -5.07
CA GLY A 71 1.16 8.11 -5.95
C GLY A 71 2.35 7.36 -5.35
N HIS A 72 2.63 6.15 -5.84
CA HIS A 72 3.71 5.31 -5.32
C HIS A 72 5.09 5.98 -5.41
N GLU A 73 5.28 6.91 -6.34
CA GLU A 73 6.48 7.73 -6.50
C GLU A 73 6.83 8.56 -5.24
N PHE A 74 5.84 8.90 -4.42
CA PHE A 74 6.02 9.61 -3.15
C PHE A 74 6.35 8.69 -1.96
N HIS A 75 6.40 7.38 -2.20
CA HIS A 75 6.58 6.36 -1.16
C HIS A 75 7.72 5.38 -1.49
N PRO A 76 8.98 5.85 -1.58
CA PRO A 76 10.12 5.01 -1.97
C PRO A 76 10.41 3.84 -1.01
N ALA A 77 10.21 3.99 0.30
CA ALA A 77 10.41 2.91 1.25
C ALA A 77 9.35 1.81 1.07
N LEU A 78 8.08 2.19 0.91
CA LEU A 78 7.01 1.25 0.60
C LEU A 78 7.18 0.59 -0.77
N ARG A 79 7.69 1.30 -1.78
CA ARG A 79 8.01 0.68 -3.09
C ARG A 79 9.08 -0.40 -2.96
N ARG A 80 10.13 -0.17 -2.17
CA ARG A 80 11.19 -1.16 -1.93
C ARG A 80 10.62 -2.38 -1.19
N TRP A 81 9.86 -2.13 -0.13
CA TRP A 81 9.20 -3.19 0.63
C TRP A 81 8.23 -4.01 -0.23
N ALA A 82 7.39 -3.36 -1.04
CA ALA A 82 6.46 -4.05 -1.94
C ALA A 82 7.19 -4.93 -2.97
N ARG A 83 8.38 -4.52 -3.42
CA ARG A 83 9.24 -5.37 -4.27
C ARG A 83 9.75 -6.60 -3.52
N ALA A 84 10.09 -6.47 -2.23
CA ALA A 84 10.47 -7.61 -1.40
C ALA A 84 9.30 -8.59 -1.20
N VAL A 85 8.08 -8.08 -0.95
CA VAL A 85 6.87 -8.92 -0.83
C VAL A 85 6.59 -9.69 -2.11
N ARG A 86 6.67 -9.04 -3.27
CA ARG A 86 6.49 -9.70 -4.58
C ARG A 86 7.53 -10.77 -4.88
N GLY A 87 8.71 -10.68 -4.27
CA GLY A 87 9.77 -11.67 -4.41
C GLY A 87 9.61 -12.90 -3.51
N LEU A 88 8.58 -12.96 -2.66
CA LEU A 88 8.36 -14.11 -1.78
C LEU A 88 7.96 -15.35 -2.59
N PRO A 89 8.47 -16.56 -2.24
CA PRO A 89 8.01 -17.80 -2.83
C PRO A 89 6.50 -17.97 -2.68
N GLY A 90 5.81 -18.28 -3.78
CA GLY A 90 4.36 -18.44 -3.80
C GLY A 90 3.58 -17.12 -3.85
N PHE A 91 4.22 -15.97 -4.04
CA PHE A 91 3.50 -14.74 -4.35
C PHE A 91 2.73 -14.89 -5.66
N VAL A 92 1.44 -14.54 -5.63
CA VAL A 92 0.56 -14.53 -6.80
C VAL A 92 0.03 -13.11 -6.97
N THR A 93 0.27 -12.51 -8.14
CA THR A 93 -0.20 -11.15 -8.44
C THR A 93 -1.73 -11.11 -8.44
N MET A 94 -2.29 -10.10 -7.76
CA MET A 94 -3.74 -9.88 -7.74
C MET A 94 -4.21 -9.27 -9.08
N PRO A 95 -5.40 -9.64 -9.59
CA PRO A 95 -6.01 -8.97 -10.74
C PRO A 95 -6.09 -7.45 -10.52
N GLY A 96 -5.73 -6.65 -11.53
CA GLY A 96 -5.73 -5.18 -11.44
C GLY A 96 -4.38 -4.55 -11.02
N ILE A 97 -3.40 -5.36 -10.64
CA ILE A 97 -2.03 -4.90 -10.39
C ILE A 97 -1.17 -5.22 -11.62
N PRO A 98 -0.53 -4.23 -12.29
CA PRO A 98 0.37 -4.51 -13.40
C PRO A 98 1.57 -5.35 -12.95
N ASP A 99 1.83 -6.46 -13.63
CA ASP A 99 3.11 -7.15 -13.55
C ASP A 99 4.14 -6.34 -14.34
N TYR A 100 5.14 -5.82 -13.64
CA TYR A 100 6.34 -5.30 -14.26
C TYR A 100 7.41 -6.38 -14.12
N ASN A 101 7.29 -7.42 -14.96
CA ASN A 101 8.38 -8.35 -15.23
C ASN A 101 9.32 -7.71 -16.26
#